data_AF-A0A9P6NUC4-F1
#
_entry.id   AF-A0A9P6NUC4-F1
#
_cell.length_a   1.000
_cell.length_b   1.000
_cell.length_c   1.000
_cell.angle_alpha   90.00
_cell.angle_beta   90.00
_cell.angle_gamma   90.00
#
_symmetry.space_group_name_H-M   'P 1'
#
loop_
_entity.id
_entity.type
_entity.pdbx_description
1 polymer ?
#
loop_
_entity_poly.entity_id
_entity_poly.type
_entity_poly.pdbx_seq_one_letter_code
_entity_poly.pdbx_strand_id
1 'polypeptide(L)'
;FNNRFKSQYAELQNQLLPGQRVLTYDIPRLWQDFTINPASYGLSVVDQPCLSRNIVCPHPNEYLFWDSLHPTTYIHHKLAILLRDVIRS
;
A
#
# COMPACT_ATOMS: atom_id res chain seq x y z
N PHE A 1 -3.58 8.57 14.18
CA PHE A 1 -4.73 8.15 13.36
C PHE A 1 -4.97 6.63 13.42
N ASN A 2 -4.02 5.79 12.98
CA ASN A 2 -4.23 4.33 12.89
C ASN A 2 -4.63 3.63 14.21
N ASN A 3 -4.11 4.05 15.37
CA ASN A 3 -4.55 3.51 16.66
C ASN A 3 -6.04 3.79 16.93
N ARG A 4 -6.51 5.01 16.60
CA ARG A 4 -7.93 5.37 16.71
C ARG A 4 -8.79 4.56 15.73
N PHE A 5 -8.33 4.43 14.48
CA PHE A 5 -9.00 3.58 13.49
C PHE A 5 -9.12 2.13 13.98
N LYS A 6 -8.05 1.57 14.55
CA LYS A 6 -8.05 0.22 15.12
C LYS A 6 -9.07 0.05 16.25
N SER A 7 -9.15 1.02 17.16
CA SER A 7 -10.15 1.01 18.23
C SER A 7 -11.58 1.09 17.68
N GLN A 8 -11.86 2.03 16.79
CA GLN A 8 -13.19 2.21 16.19
C GLN A 8 -13.60 1.00 15.34
N TYR A 9 -12.65 0.38 14.64
CA TYR A 9 -12.89 -0.84 13.89
C TYR A 9 -13.28 -1.99 14.83
N ALA A 10 -12.59 -2.17 15.97
CA ALA A 10 -12.93 -3.19 16.95
C ALA A 10 -14.34 -2.97 17.55
N GLU A 11 -14.75 -1.72 17.77
CA GLU A 11 -16.10 -1.38 18.18
C GLU A 11 -17.14 -1.72 17.09
N LEU A 12 -16.88 -1.35 15.84
CA LEU A 12 -17.73 -1.65 14.69
C LEU A 12 -17.93 -3.16 14.49
N GLN A 13 -16.89 -3.96 14.70
CA GLN A 13 -16.97 -5.42 14.56
C GLN A 13 -18.03 -6.04 15.47
N ASN A 14 -18.26 -5.47 16.66
CA ASN A 14 -19.30 -5.95 17.59
C ASN A 14 -20.72 -5.56 17.16
N GLN A 15 -20.86 -4.71 16.15
CA GLN A 15 -22.15 -4.22 15.65
C GLN A 15 -22.55 -4.85 14.29
N LEU A 16 -21.70 -5.72 13.74
CA LEU A 16 -21.96 -6.34 12.44
C LEU A 16 -23.12 -7.34 12.53
N LEU A 17 -24.01 -7.30 11.54
CA LEU A 17 -25.07 -8.27 11.37
C LEU A 17 -24.53 -9.60 10.80
N PRO A 18 -25.25 -10.72 10.98
CA PRO A 18 -24.88 -11.99 10.35
C PRO A 18 -24.65 -11.84 8.83
N GLY A 19 -23.52 -12.34 8.34
CA GLY A 19 -23.13 -12.25 6.94
C GLY A 19 -22.43 -10.95 6.53
N GLN A 20 -22.35 -9.94 7.40
CA GLN A 20 -21.54 -8.75 7.15
C GLN A 20 -20.08 -9.00 7.55
N ARG A 21 -19.16 -8.52 6.72
CA ARG A 21 -17.73 -8.51 7.01
C ARG A 21 -17.11 -7.19 6.60
N VAL A 22 -16.20 -6.69 7.43
CA VAL A 22 -15.34 -5.56 7.11
C VAL A 22 -13.92 -6.09 7.04
N LEU A 23 -13.22 -5.77 5.97
CA LEU A 23 -11.85 -6.20 5.74
C LEU A 23 -10.92 -5.01 5.94
N THR A 24 -9.79 -5.25 6.60
CA THR A 24 -8.76 -4.23 6.79
C THR A 24 -7.43 -4.72 6.22
N TYR A 25 -6.60 -3.78 5.80
CA TYR A 25 -5.25 -4.04 5.33
C TYR A 25 -4.29 -3.05 5.99
N ASP A 26 -3.19 -3.55 6.54
CA ASP A 26 -2.18 -2.73 7.23
C ASP A 26 -1.25 -2.06 6.21
N ILE A 27 -1.73 -0.98 5.59
CA ILE A 27 -0.98 -0.18 4.62
C ILE A 27 0.33 0.37 5.21
N PRO A 28 0.38 0.92 6.45
CA PRO A 28 1.64 1.36 7.04
C PRO A 28 2.70 0.27 7.12
N ARG A 29 2.31 -0.94 7.56
CA ARG A 29 3.24 -2.07 7.62
C ARG A 29 3.72 -2.50 6.24
N LEU A 30 2.82 -2.55 5.25
CA LEU A 30 3.20 -2.83 3.86
C LEU A 30 4.16 -1.77 3.31
N TRP A 31 3.93 -0.49 3.61
CA TRP A 31 4.81 0.59 3.19
C TRP A 31 6.21 0.47 3.79
N GLN A 32 6.28 0.11 5.08
CA GLN A 32 7.54 -0.21 5.73
C GLN A 32 8.24 -1.41 5.08
N ASP A 33 7.48 -2.41 4.62
CA ASP A 33 8.06 -3.58 3.95
C ASP A 33 8.60 -3.24 2.56
N PHE A 34 7.93 -2.35 1.81
CA PHE A 34 8.46 -1.82 0.55
C PHE A 34 9.82 -1.13 0.73
N THR A 35 10.04 -0.44 1.85
CA THR A 35 11.30 0.28 2.10
C THR A 35 12.39 -0.60 2.71
N ILE A 36 12.04 -1.56 3.57
CA ILE A 36 13.01 -2.47 4.21
C ILE A 36 13.40 -3.63 3.28
N ASN A 37 12.46 -4.15 2.49
CA ASN A 37 12.65 -5.31 1.62
C ASN A 37 12.30 -5.02 0.14
N PRO A 38 12.82 -3.94 -0.48
CA PRO A 38 12.39 -3.48 -1.80
C PRO A 38 12.55 -4.53 -2.92
N ALA A 39 13.62 -5.32 -2.86
CA ALA A 39 13.90 -6.35 -3.87
C ALA A 39 12.81 -7.43 -3.95
N SER A 40 12.16 -7.76 -2.83
CA SER A 40 11.03 -8.70 -2.77
C SER A 40 9.83 -8.24 -3.61
N TYR A 41 9.77 -6.94 -3.91
CA TYR A 41 8.72 -6.30 -4.70
C TYR A 41 9.19 -5.86 -6.08
N GLY A 42 10.45 -6.12 -6.45
CA GLY A 42 11.06 -5.65 -7.69
C GLY A 42 11.36 -4.15 -7.69
N LEU A 43 11.57 -3.56 -6.51
CA LEU A 43 11.95 -2.15 -6.35
C LEU A 43 13.46 -2.01 -6.15
N SER A 44 14.02 -0.95 -6.69
CA SER A 44 15.42 -0.54 -6.52
C SER A 44 15.56 0.87 -5.95
N VAL A 45 14.51 1.71 -6.04
CA VAL A 45 14.50 3.09 -5.52
C VAL A 45 13.24 3.33 -4.70
N VAL A 46 13.42 3.66 -3.41
CA VAL A 46 12.31 3.76 -2.45
C VAL A 46 12.16 5.13 -1.79
N ASP A 47 13.06 6.06 -2.07
CA ASP A 47 13.16 7.35 -1.38
C ASP A 47 13.28 8.55 -2.33
N GLN A 48 13.22 8.33 -3.65
CA GLN A 48 13.27 9.37 -4.67
C GLN A 48 12.05 9.32 -5.60
N PRO A 49 11.56 10.47 -6.09
CA PRO A 49 10.49 10.51 -7.08
C PRO A 49 11.01 10.07 -8.46
N CYS A 50 10.22 9.26 -9.17
CA CYS A 50 10.51 8.96 -10.58
C CYS A 50 10.26 10.16 -11.50
N LEU A 51 9.22 10.95 -11.24
CA LEU A 51 8.90 12.17 -11.96
C LEU A 51 9.61 13.35 -11.29
N SER A 52 10.55 13.97 -11.99
CA SER A 52 11.24 15.17 -11.53
C SER A 52 11.30 16.20 -12.64
N ARG A 53 10.82 17.43 -12.36
CA ARG A 53 10.80 18.55 -13.33
C ARG A 53 10.20 18.17 -14.69
N ASN A 54 9.10 17.41 -14.69
CA ASN A 54 8.42 16.87 -15.87
C ASN A 54 9.24 15.85 -16.70
N ILE A 55 10.34 15.33 -16.16
CA ILE A 55 11.11 14.23 -16.75
C ILE A 55 10.80 12.97 -15.95
N VAL A 56 10.48 11.88 -16.67
CA VAL A 56 10.24 10.56 -16.08
C VAL A 56 11.56 9.80 -16.00
N CYS A 57 11.82 9.16 -14.86
CA CYS A 57 12.98 8.30 -14.64
C CYS A 57 13.02 7.10 -15.62
N PRO A 58 14.21 6.53 -15.88
CA PRO A 58 14.29 5.22 -16.51
C PRO A 58 13.72 4.15 -15.56
N HIS A 59 13.01 3.16 -16.13
CA HIS A 59 12.43 2.03 -15.39
C HIS A 59 11.49 2.43 -14.22
N PRO A 60 10.37 3.13 -14.49
CA PRO A 60 9.44 3.60 -13.45
C PRO A 60 8.83 2.49 -12.58
N ASN A 61 8.85 1.24 -13.04
CA ASN A 61 8.36 0.10 -12.27
C ASN A 61 9.29 -0.31 -11.12
N GLU A 62 10.53 0.17 -11.08
CA GLU A 62 11.47 -0.10 -9.98
C GLU A 62 11.41 0.95 -8.86
N TYR A 63 10.60 2.00 -9.06
CA TYR A 63 10.44 3.10 -8.12
C TYR A 63 9.20 2.91 -7.25
N LEU A 64 9.34 3.13 -5.95
CA LEU A 64 8.22 3.20 -5.02
C LEU A 64 7.34 4.43 -5.32
N PHE A 65 7.98 5.57 -5.57
CA PHE A 65 7.33 6.87 -5.68
C PHE A 65 7.32 7.43 -7.10
N TRP A 66 6.14 7.88 -7.55
CA TRP A 66 5.97 8.66 -8.77
C TRP A 66 6.46 10.09 -8.58
N ASP A 67 5.93 10.80 -7.58
CA ASP A 67 6.37 12.13 -7.17
C ASP A 67 6.80 12.12 -5.70
N SER A 68 6.91 13.27 -5.03
CA SER A 68 7.35 13.33 -3.64
C SER A 68 6.42 12.65 -2.62
N LEU A 69 5.22 12.21 -3.04
CA LEU A 69 4.22 11.61 -2.15
C LEU A 69 3.55 10.37 -2.75
N HIS A 70 3.17 10.41 -4.02
CA HIS A 70 2.31 9.39 -4.62
C HIS A 70 3.13 8.20 -5.11
N PRO A 71 2.64 6.96 -4.97
CA PRO A 71 3.32 5.78 -5.50
C PRO A 71 3.21 5.67 -7.02
N THR A 72 4.08 4.86 -7.62
CA THR A 72 3.99 4.53 -9.05
C THR A 72 2.78 3.66 -9.35
N THR A 73 2.36 3.63 -10.63
CA THR A 73 1.29 2.72 -11.08
C THR A 73 1.62 1.25 -10.80
N TYR A 74 2.90 0.89 -10.85
CA TYR A 74 3.37 -0.45 -10.49
C TYR A 74 3.05 -0.81 -9.03
N ILE A 75 3.29 0.10 -8.11
CA ILE A 75 2.96 -0.09 -6.69
C ILE A 75 1.45 -0.15 -6.47
N HIS A 76 0.67 0.70 -7.15
CA HIS A 76 -0.80 0.59 -7.13
C HIS A 76 -1.28 -0.79 -7.61
N HIS A 77 -0.67 -1.33 -8.66
CA HIS A 77 -0.98 -2.68 -9.15
C HIS A 77 -0.62 -3.77 -8.13
N LYS A 78 0.54 -3.70 -7.48
CA LYS A 78 0.92 -4.62 -6.39
C LYS A 78 -0.04 -4.55 -5.22
N LEU A 79 -0.46 -3.35 -4.83
CA LEU A 79 -1.45 -3.15 -3.79
C LEU A 79 -2.78 -3.84 -4.14
N ALA A 80 -3.28 -3.66 -5.37
CA ALA A 80 -4.50 -4.30 -5.83
C ALA A 80 -4.41 -5.84 -5.77
N ILE A 81 -3.26 -6.41 -6.13
CA ILE A 81 -3.00 -7.86 -6.03
C ILE A 81 -3.07 -8.32 -4.57
N LEU A 82 -2.37 -7.63 -3.66
CA LEU A 82 -2.32 -8.01 -2.25
C LEU A 82 -3.69 -7.88 -1.56
N LEU A 83 -4.46 -6.84 -1.89
CA LEU A 83 -5.81 -6.64 -1.34
C LEU A 83 -6.81 -7.67 -1.87
N ARG A 84 -6.68 -8.10 -3.12
CA ARG A 84 -7.54 -9.14 -3.70
C ARG A 84 -7.44 -10.43 -2.89
N ASP A 85 -6.26 -10.77 -2.38
CA ASP A 85 -6.05 -12.01 -1.62
C ASP A 85 -6.76 -11.93 -0.25
N VAL A 86 -6.87 -10.75 0.35
CA VAL A 86 -7.69 -10.50 1.57
C VAL A 86 -9.19 -10.59 1.31
N ILE A 87 -9.66 -10.21 0.11
CA ILE A 87 -11.08 -10.34 -0.26
C ILE A 87 -11.46 -11.81 -0.46
N ARG A 88 -10.52 -12.61 -0.96
CA ARG A 88 -10.73 -14.02 -1.30
C ARG A 88 -10.52 -14.99 -0.14
N SER A 89 -9.85 -14.56 0.94
CA SER A 89 -9.83 -15.28 2.23
C SER A 89 -11.18 -15.19 2.93
#